data_AF-J9Q439-F1
#
_entry.id   AF-J9Q439-F1
#
_cell.length_a   1.000
_cell.length_b   1.000
_cell.length_c   1.000
_cell.angle_alpha   90.00
_cell.angle_beta   90.00
_cell.angle_gamma   90.00
#
_symmetry.space_group_name_H-M   'P 1'
#
loop_
_entity.id
_entity.type
_entity.pdbx_description
1 polymer ?
#
loop_
_entity_poly.entity_id
_entity_poly.type
_entity_poly.pdbx_seq_one_letter_code
_entity_poly.pdbx_strand_id
1 'polypeptide(L)' 'AEVLSPKARCLIKNLLRRDPLERLSADQILKHPWFTDSTSTGGFVTINGHKNMDQMVPNMVVHETEDNFFV' A
#
# COMPACT_ATOMS: atom_id res chain seq x y z
N ALA A 1 -18.06 22.00 3.46
CA ALA A 1 -18.22 20.73 2.72
C ALA A 1 -17.49 19.64 3.49
N GLU A 2 -18.16 18.56 3.87
CA GLU A 2 -17.51 17.42 4.52
C GLU A 2 -16.85 16.54 3.44
N VAL A 3 -15.52 16.51 3.42
CA VAL A 3 -14.72 15.90 2.32
C VAL A 3 -14.61 14.37 2.45
N LEU A 4 -15.02 13.80 3.58
CA LEU A 4 -14.87 12.37 3.88
C LEU A 4 -16.22 11.70 4.13
N SER A 5 -16.42 10.52 3.54
CA SER A 5 -17.57 9.70 3.91
C SER A 5 -17.44 9.25 5.38
N PRO A 6 -18.56 9.01 6.09
CA PRO A 6 -18.53 8.53 7.47
C PRO A 6 -17.69 7.26 7.65
N LYS A 7 -17.73 6.35 6.66
CA LYS A 7 -16.95 5.11 6.64
C LYS A 7 -15.45 5.39 6.46
N ALA A 8 -15.07 6.31 5.57
CA ALA A 8 -13.67 6.71 5.40
C ALA A 8 -13.10 7.28 6.70
N ARG A 9 -13.86 8.17 7.35
CA ARG A 9 -13.48 8.75 8.63
C ARG A 9 -13.34 7.70 9.74
N CYS A 10 -14.23 6.71 9.77
CA CYS A 10 -14.14 5.59 10.71
C CYS A 10 -12.84 4.79 10.52
N LEU A 11 -12.50 4.46 9.27
CA LEU A 11 -11.28 3.72 8.96
C LEU A 11 -10.02 4.48 9.40
N ILE A 12 -9.90 5.75 9.01
CA ILE A 12 -8.74 6.59 9.36
C ILE A 12 -8.54 6.66 10.88
N LYS A 13 -9.62 6.79 11.66
CA LYS A 13 -9.55 6.81 13.13
C LYS A 13 -9.00 5.50 13.73
N ASN A 14 -9.32 4.36 13.14
CA ASN A 14 -8.84 3.06 13.62
C ASN A 14 -7.39 2.78 13.20
N LEU A 15 -6.94 3.35 12.07
CA LEU A 15 -5.55 3.29 11.63
C LEU A 15 -4.64 4.19 12.47
N LEU A 16 -5.11 5.41 12.78
CA LEU A 16 -4.33 6.45 13.44
C LEU A 16 -4.55 6.48 14.96
N ARG A 17 -4.77 5.31 15.58
CA ARG A 17 -4.80 5.21 17.05
C ARG A 17 -3.42 5.52 17.63
N ARG A 18 -3.43 6.28 18.73
CA ARG A 18 -2.22 6.64 19.49
C ARG A 18 -1.54 5.39 20.04
N ASP A 19 -2.32 4.49 20.64
CA ASP A 19 -1.85 3.19 21.09
C ASP A 19 -1.84 2.20 19.89
N PRO A 20 -0.69 1.56 19.58
CA PRO A 20 -0.63 0.55 18.53
C PRO A 20 -1.48 -0.69 18.80
N LEU A 21 -1.73 -1.05 20.07
CA LEU A 21 -2.55 -2.22 20.42
C LEU A 21 -4.04 -2.00 20.15
N GLU A 22 -4.47 -0.75 20.06
CA GLU A 22 -5.85 -0.38 19.67
C GLU A 22 -6.05 -0.31 18.16
N ARG A 23 -4.98 -0.41 17.35
CA ARG A 23 -5.09 -0.37 15.90
C ARG A 23 -5.69 -1.67 15.38
N LEU A 24 -6.53 -1.55 14.37
CA LEU A 24 -7.03 -2.72 13.65
C LEU A 24 -5.87 -3.43 12.96
N SER A 25 -5.91 -4.77 12.95
CA SER A 25 -4.98 -5.57 12.16
C SER A 25 -5.27 -5.40 10.66
N ALA A 26 -4.29 -5.73 9.83
CA ALA A 26 -4.44 -5.65 8.37
C ALA A 26 -5.66 -6.44 7.85
N ASP A 27 -5.90 -7.64 8.38
CA ASP A 27 -7.08 -8.45 8.03
C ASP A 27 -8.39 -7.74 8.40
N GLN A 28 -8.45 -7.11 9.57
CA GLN A 28 -9.64 -6.37 10.01
C GLN A 28 -9.86 -5.09 9.21
N ILE A 29 -8.79 -4.42 8.80
CA ILE A 29 -8.84 -3.24 7.92
C ILE A 29 -9.44 -3.61 6.56
N LEU A 30 -8.99 -4.71 5.95
CA LEU A 30 -9.48 -5.17 4.64
C LEU A 30 -10.97 -5.55 4.67
N LYS A 31 -11.50 -5.92 5.85
CA LYS A 31 -12.92 -6.23 6.06
C LYS A 31 -13.77 -5.00 6.41
N HIS A 32 -13.19 -3.81 6.51
CA HIS A 32 -13.91 -2.61 6.93
C HIS A 32 -14.94 -2.18 5.86
N PRO A 33 -16.15 -1.70 6.24
CA PRO A 33 -17.22 -1.30 5.31
C PRO A 33 -16.85 -0.24 4.28
N TRP A 34 -15.78 0.51 4.52
CA TRP A 34 -15.26 1.46 3.55
C TRP A 34 -14.75 0.78 2.27
N PHE A 35 -14.25 -0.46 2.37
CA PHE A 35 -13.81 -1.26 1.22
C PHE A 35 -14.92 -2.17 0.67
N THR A 36 -15.81 -2.68 1.53
CA THR A 36 -16.84 -3.66 1.12
C THR A 36 -18.11 -3.02 0.56
N ASP A 37 -18.52 -1.85 1.08
CA ASP A 37 -19.75 -1.19 0.61
C ASP A 37 -19.52 -0.30 -0.62
N SER A 38 -18.26 -0.06 -0.97
CA SER A 38 -17.87 0.57 -2.23
C SER A 38 -17.80 -0.47 -3.35
N THR A 39 -18.91 -1.13 -3.65
CA THR A 39 -19.07 -1.91 -4.89
C THR A 39 -19.33 -1.02 -6.11
N SER A 40 -18.70 0.16 -6.15
CA SER A 40 -18.74 1.08 -7.28
C SER A 40 -17.33 1.27 -7.85
N THR A 41 -16.99 0.35 -8.77
CA THR A 41 -16.52 0.72 -10.11
C THR A 41 -15.45 1.81 -10.18
N GLY A 42 -14.27 1.51 -9.66
CA GLY A 42 -13.08 2.33 -9.80
C GLY A 42 -11.82 1.48 -9.80
N GLY A 43 -11.79 0.48 -10.69
CA GLY A 43 -10.64 -0.35 -11.03
C GLY A 43 -9.66 -0.65 -9.89
N PHE A 44 -9.67 -1.90 -9.42
CA PHE A 44 -8.39 -2.59 -9.54
C PHE A 44 -8.01 -2.40 -11.01
N VAL A 45 -7.12 -1.46 -11.29
CA VAL A 45 -6.55 -1.38 -12.62
C VAL A 45 -5.70 -2.65 -12.67
N THR A 46 -6.31 -3.77 -13.06
CA THR A 46 -5.64 -4.73 -13.92
C THR A 46 -5.26 -3.90 -15.13
N ILE A 47 -4.12 -3.23 -15.02
CA ILE A 47 -3.42 -2.68 -16.16
C ILE A 47 -3.13 -3.93 -16.99
N ASN A 48 -3.95 -4.16 -18.01
CA ASN A 48 -3.59 -5.06 -19.08
C ASN A 48 -2.20 -4.62 -19.57
N GLY A 49 -1.21 -5.48 -19.42
CA GLY A 49 0.02 -5.43 -20.18
C GLY A 49 1.27 -4.97 -19.45
N HIS A 50 1.38 -3.73 -18.98
CA HIS A 50 2.71 -3.07 -18.94
C HIS A 50 3.04 -2.11 -17.78
N LYS A 51 2.56 -2.27 -16.53
CA LYS A 51 2.89 -1.29 -15.45
C LYS A 51 3.36 -1.84 -14.10
N ASN A 52 3.78 -3.08 -14.06
CA ASN A 52 4.33 -3.70 -12.85
C ASN A 52 5.85 -3.55 -12.74
N MET A 53 6.55 -3.05 -13.77
CA MET A 53 8.01 -2.84 -13.72
C MET A 53 8.41 -1.66 -12.84
N ASP A 54 7.62 -0.58 -12.78
CA ASP A 54 7.90 0.60 -11.96
C ASP A 54 7.73 0.36 -10.45
N GLN A 55 7.09 -0.76 -10.09
CA GLN A 55 6.89 -1.18 -8.69
C GLN A 55 7.81 -2.34 -8.28
N MET A 56 8.65 -2.83 -9.19
CA MET A 56 9.63 -3.86 -8.87
C MET A 56 10.92 -3.21 -8.39
N VAL A 57 11.48 -3.75 -7.31
CA VAL A 57 12.81 -3.36 -6.86
C VAL A 57 13.80 -3.72 -7.98
N PRO A 58 14.62 -2.77 -8.47
CA PRO A 58 15.64 -3.07 -9.47
C PRO A 58 16.60 -4.15 -8.96
N ASN A 59 17.01 -5.04 -9.84
CA ASN A 59 18.00 -6.04 -9.48
C ASN A 59 19.36 -5.36 -9.26
N MET A 60 20.04 -5.68 -8.16
CA MET A 60 21.38 -5.16 -7.91
C MET A 60 22.34 -5.78 -8.93
N VAL A 61 22.78 -4.98 -9.91
CA VAL A 61 23.95 -5.35 -10.72
C VAL A 61 25.17 -5.06 -9.85
N VAL A 62 25.61 -6.07 -9.10
CA VAL A 62 26.93 -6.02 -8.46
C VAL A 62 27.93 -6.09 -9.60
N HIS A 63 28.44 -4.93 -10.02
CA HIS A 63 29.65 -4.91 -10.83
C HIS A 63 30.75 -5.39 -9.90
N GLU A 64 31.27 -6.58 -10.12
CA GLU A 64 32.57 -6.97 -9.58
C GLU A 64 33.53 -5.93 -10.14
N THR A 65 33.76 -4.86 -9.39
CA THR A 65 34.97 -4.10 -9.55
C THR A 65 36.06 -5.12 -9.29
N GLU A 66 36.82 -5.42 -10.34
CA GLU A 66 38.19 -5.89 -10.19
C GLU A 66 38.96 -4.77 -9.49
N ASP A 67 38.64 -4.57 -8.21
CA ASP A 67 39.34 -3.71 -7.29
C ASP A 67 40.64 -4.44 -6.98
N ASN A 68 41.58 -4.30 -7.91
CA ASN A 68 43.01 -4.16 -7.66
C ASN A 68 43.25 -2.93 -6.74
N PHE A 69 42.52 -2.84 -5.63
CA PHE A 69 42.57 -1.77 -4.64
C PHE A 69 43.67 -2.00 -3.59
N PHE A 70 44.41 -3.11 -3.69
CA PHE A 70 45.63 -3.36 -2.93
C PHE A 70 46.78 -3.74 -3.88
N VAL A 71 47.23 -2.77 -4.67
CA VAL A 71 48.60 -2.74 -5.21
C VAL A 71 49.31 -1.55 -4.60
#